data_AF-A0A2D4N826-F1
#
_entry.id   AF-A0A2D4N826-F1
#
_cell.length_a   1.000
_cell.length_b   1.000
_cell.length_c   1.000
_cell.angle_alpha   90.00
_cell.angle_beta   90.00
_cell.angle_gamma   90.00
#
_symmetry.space_group_name_H-M   'P 1'
#
loop_
_entity.id
_entity.type
_entity.pdbx_description
1 polymer ?
#
loop_
_entity_poly.entity_id
_entity_poly.type
_entity_poly.pdbx_seq_one_letter_code
_entity_poly.pdbx_strand_id
1 'polypeptide(L)'
;MKDKDTRRSKGVAFILFLDKESAQNCSRALNNKQLFGRVIKASIAIDNGRAAEFIRRRNYYDKSKCYECGEIGHLSYACPKNMLGEREPPKKKDKKKRKKVIEQEEIEEEESEDEGEDPALDSLSQAIAFQQAKIEEEQQSSIQNAGEASTSDSRRPRIKKSAYFSDEEELSD
;
A
#
# COMPACT_ATOMS: atom_id res chain seq x y z
N MET A 1 20.30 14.99 6.27
CA MET A 1 19.26 15.34 5.27
C MET A 1 19.93 15.65 3.94
N LYS A 2 19.35 15.24 2.81
CA LYS A 2 19.88 15.49 1.46
C LYS A 2 18.83 16.21 0.64
N ASP A 3 19.28 17.05 -0.27
CA ASP A 3 18.41 17.67 -1.26
C ASP A 3 17.79 16.61 -2.21
N LYS A 4 16.58 16.86 -2.70
CA LYS A 4 15.81 15.87 -3.49
C LYS A 4 16.41 15.71 -4.89
N ASP A 5 16.81 16.81 -5.51
CA ASP A 5 17.25 16.84 -6.90
C ASP A 5 18.77 16.73 -7.00
N THR A 6 19.50 17.60 -6.27
CA THR A 6 20.97 17.61 -6.32
C THR A 6 21.63 16.50 -5.52
N ARG A 7 20.88 15.86 -4.60
CA ARG A 7 21.37 14.83 -3.66
C ARG A 7 22.54 15.25 -2.76
N ARG A 8 22.92 16.53 -2.78
CA ARG A 8 23.94 17.08 -1.90
C ARG A 8 23.44 17.10 -0.45
N SER A 9 24.37 16.96 0.49
CA SER A 9 24.05 17.03 1.92
C SER A 9 23.64 18.46 2.30
N LYS A 10 22.59 18.59 3.12
CA LYS A 10 22.16 19.90 3.66
C LYS A 10 22.99 20.34 4.88
N GLY A 11 24.05 19.63 5.23
CA GLY A 11 24.87 19.90 6.42
C GLY A 11 24.22 19.56 7.77
N VAL A 12 22.97 19.08 7.79
CA VAL A 12 22.22 18.76 9.02
C VAL A 12 21.83 17.30 9.09
N ALA A 13 21.79 16.76 10.30
CA ALA A 13 21.35 15.40 10.62
C ALA A 13 20.57 15.38 11.93
N PHE A 14 19.65 14.42 12.04
CA PHE A 14 18.91 14.12 13.26
C PHE A 14 19.26 12.69 13.68
N ILE A 15 19.54 12.51 14.97
CA ILE A 15 19.89 11.22 15.55
C ILE A 15 18.83 10.91 16.60
N LEU A 16 18.16 9.77 16.45
CA LEU A 16 17.19 9.29 17.42
C LEU A 16 17.91 8.34 18.38
N PHE A 17 17.95 8.70 19.66
CA PHE A 17 18.44 7.84 20.73
C PHE A 17 17.27 7.09 21.36
N LEU A 18 17.56 5.90 21.90
CA LEU A 18 16.61 5.16 22.75
C LEU A 18 16.47 5.86 24.11
N ASP A 19 17.60 6.21 24.73
CA ASP A 19 17.63 6.80 26.05
C ASP A 19 17.91 8.32 26.02
N LYS A 20 17.21 9.07 26.86
CA LYS A 20 17.38 10.52 27.00
C LYS A 20 18.78 10.90 27.49
N GLU A 21 19.34 10.14 28.44
CA GLU A 21 20.67 10.40 29.01
C GLU A 21 21.77 10.26 27.97
N SER A 22 21.68 9.23 27.13
CA SER A 22 22.63 9.00 26.03
C SER A 22 22.64 10.16 25.03
N ALA A 23 21.47 10.72 24.72
CA ALA A 23 21.34 11.90 23.86
C ALA A 23 22.00 13.14 24.49
N GLN A 24 21.81 13.37 25.79
CA GLN A 24 22.42 14.50 26.50
C GLN A 24 23.95 14.38 26.55
N ASN A 25 24.46 13.19 26.87
CA ASN A 25 25.90 12.92 26.89
C ASN A 25 26.52 13.12 25.50
N CYS A 26 25.86 12.62 24.44
CA CYS A 26 26.30 12.82 23.07
C CYS A 26 26.32 14.30 22.67
N SER A 27 25.27 15.07 22.98
CA SER A 27 25.23 16.51 22.69
C SER A 27 26.37 17.25 23.39
N ARG A 28 26.61 17.00 24.68
CA ARG A 28 27.71 17.64 25.42
C ARG A 28 29.08 17.23 24.88
N ALA A 29 29.25 15.95 24.54
CA ALA A 29 30.53 15.44 24.07
C ALA A 29 30.86 15.87 22.65
N LEU A 30 29.89 16.04 21.75
CA LEU A 30 30.13 16.35 20.33
C LEU A 30 30.01 17.82 19.98
N ASN A 31 29.33 18.63 20.80
CA ASN A 31 29.16 20.05 20.50
C ASN A 31 30.52 20.76 20.44
N ASN A 32 30.76 21.50 19.36
CA ASN A 32 32.00 22.21 19.05
C ASN A 32 33.25 21.32 18.83
N LYS A 33 33.07 20.01 18.58
CA LYS A 33 34.19 19.16 18.15
C LYS A 33 34.48 19.35 16.66
N GLN A 34 35.75 19.20 16.29
CA GLN A 34 36.19 19.20 14.89
C GLN A 34 36.11 17.79 14.31
N LEU A 35 35.35 17.62 13.23
CA LEU A 35 35.23 16.37 12.47
C LEU A 35 35.44 16.67 10.98
N PHE A 36 36.34 15.94 10.33
CA PHE A 36 36.64 16.10 8.89
C PHE A 36 36.92 17.56 8.49
N GLY A 37 37.67 18.29 9.33
CA GLY A 37 38.03 19.68 9.12
C GLY A 37 36.91 20.70 9.36
N ARG A 38 35.71 20.27 9.80
CA ARG A 38 34.59 21.16 10.13
C ARG A 38 34.24 21.06 11.60
N VAL A 39 33.89 22.19 12.22
CA VAL A 39 33.35 22.19 13.59
C VAL A 39 31.87 21.84 13.52
N ILE A 40 31.46 20.83 14.29
CA ILE A 40 30.06 20.42 14.36
C ILE A 40 29.35 21.07 15.54
N LYS A 41 28.09 21.44 15.34
CA LYS A 41 27.18 21.90 16.40
C LYS A 41 26.21 20.77 16.73
N ALA A 42 26.18 20.35 17.99
CA ALA A 42 25.30 19.28 18.46
C ALA A 42 24.38 19.83 19.56
N SER A 43 23.07 19.77 19.33
CA SER A 43 22.05 20.24 20.27
C SER A 43 20.85 19.29 20.29
N ILE A 44 20.11 19.29 21.40
CA ILE A 44 18.83 18.58 21.50
C ILE A 44 17.84 19.25 20.53
N ALA A 45 17.22 18.46 19.66
CA ALA A 45 16.25 18.96 18.70
C ALA A 45 14.94 19.34 19.39
N ILE A 46 14.34 20.46 18.96
CA ILE A 46 12.97 20.82 19.29
C ILE A 46 12.06 20.00 18.37
N ASP A 47 11.06 19.34 18.94
CA ASP A 47 10.12 18.56 18.14
C ASP A 47 9.18 19.49 17.37
N ASN A 48 9.10 19.26 16.07
CA ASN A 48 8.22 19.97 15.16
C ASN A 48 7.04 19.09 14.70
N GLY A 49 6.77 17.96 15.39
CA GLY A 49 5.74 16.97 15.05
C GLY A 49 6.04 16.13 13.81
N ARG A 50 7.14 16.41 13.11
CA ARG A 50 7.54 15.73 11.85
C ARG A 50 8.44 14.52 12.05
N ALA A 51 8.74 14.14 13.29
CA ALA A 51 9.62 13.00 13.57
C ALA A 51 9.14 11.71 12.87
N ALA A 52 7.83 11.44 12.86
CA ALA A 52 7.23 10.27 12.21
C ALA A 52 7.43 10.27 10.68
N GLU A 53 7.47 11.43 10.03
CA GLU A 53 7.71 11.53 8.58
C GLU A 53 9.15 11.14 8.22
N PHE A 54 10.12 11.52 9.05
CA PHE A 54 11.53 11.20 8.82
C PHE A 54 11.84 9.71 9.04
N ILE A 55 11.06 9.02 9.87
CA ILE A 55 11.15 7.56 10.06
C ILE A 55 10.68 6.82 8.79
N ARG A 56 9.74 7.38 8.03
CA ARG A 56 9.27 6.76 6.79
C ARG A 56 10.38 6.77 5.73
N ARG A 57 10.53 5.62 5.05
CA ARG A 57 11.47 5.49 3.93
C ARG A 57 11.04 6.45 2.82
N ARG A 58 11.94 7.34 2.43
CA ARG A 58 11.74 8.21 1.25
C ARG A 58 11.67 7.33 0.00
N ASN A 59 10.54 7.42 -0.70
CA ASN A 59 10.38 6.77 -1.99
C ASN A 59 10.99 7.68 -3.07
N TYR A 60 11.99 7.18 -3.78
CA TYR A 60 12.56 7.87 -4.93
C TYR A 60 12.07 7.17 -6.18
N TYR A 61 11.30 7.89 -7.01
CA TYR A 61 10.74 7.37 -8.25
C TYR A 61 11.84 7.10 -9.29
N ASP A 62 12.87 7.95 -9.29
CA ASP A 62 13.97 7.85 -10.25
C ASP A 62 15.14 7.04 -9.67
N LYS A 63 15.33 5.83 -10.21
CA LYS A 63 16.42 4.91 -9.88
C LYS A 63 17.63 5.04 -10.82
N SER A 64 17.66 6.09 -11.64
CA SER A 64 18.70 6.33 -12.64
C SER A 64 20.03 6.83 -12.04
N LYS A 65 19.99 7.36 -10.80
CA LYS A 65 21.13 7.95 -10.12
C LYS A 65 21.35 7.27 -8.76
N CYS A 66 22.62 7.15 -8.36
CA CYS A 66 23.01 6.65 -7.06
C CYS A 66 22.51 7.58 -5.93
N TYR A 67 21.90 7.03 -4.87
CA TYR A 67 21.40 7.84 -3.74
C TYR A 67 22.51 8.29 -2.77
N GLU A 68 23.75 7.84 -2.99
CA GLU A 68 24.91 8.25 -2.20
C GLU A 68 25.70 9.37 -2.86
N CYS A 69 26.24 9.14 -4.07
CA CYS A 69 27.08 10.10 -4.78
C CYS A 69 26.37 10.91 -5.88
N GLY A 70 25.18 10.50 -6.33
CA GLY A 70 24.42 11.18 -7.40
C GLY A 70 24.89 10.86 -8.83
N GLU A 71 25.89 10.01 -9.01
CA GLU A 71 26.37 9.56 -10.32
C GLU A 71 25.42 8.52 -10.94
N ILE A 72 25.49 8.38 -12.26
CA ILE A 72 24.69 7.45 -13.06
C ILE A 72 25.48 6.13 -13.21
N GLY A 73 24.78 5.01 -13.40
CA GLY A 73 25.38 3.70 -13.68
C GLY A 73 25.44 2.74 -12.49
N HIS A 74 25.14 3.20 -11.27
CA HIS A 74 25.05 2.34 -10.08
C HIS A 74 24.01 2.86 -9.07
N LEU A 75 23.65 2.02 -8.10
CA LEU A 75 22.82 2.37 -6.95
C LEU A 75 23.66 2.38 -5.66
N SER A 76 23.12 2.94 -4.57
CA SER A 76 23.81 3.09 -3.28
C SER A 76 24.48 1.82 -2.73
N TYR A 77 23.91 0.65 -3.01
CA TYR A 77 24.47 -0.63 -2.58
C TYR A 77 25.81 -0.96 -3.25
N ALA A 78 26.03 -0.46 -4.47
CA ALA A 78 27.24 -0.65 -5.27
C ALA A 78 27.96 0.68 -5.53
N CYS A 79 27.87 1.63 -4.58
CA CYS A 79 28.49 2.94 -4.72
C CYS A 79 29.98 2.88 -4.35
N PRO A 80 30.91 3.19 -5.27
CA PRO A 80 32.34 3.17 -4.99
C PRO A 80 32.78 4.27 -4.02
N LYS A 81 31.95 5.32 -3.86
CA LYS A 81 32.16 6.41 -2.91
C LYS A 81 31.55 6.13 -1.54
N ASN A 82 30.96 4.95 -1.32
CA ASN A 82 30.43 4.57 -0.01
C ASN A 82 31.59 4.29 0.94
N MET A 83 31.76 5.12 1.98
CA MET A 83 32.78 4.86 3.02
C MET A 83 32.48 3.58 3.82
N LEU A 84 31.25 3.06 3.76
CA LEU A 84 30.83 1.83 4.43
C LEU A 84 30.93 0.58 3.52
N GLY A 85 31.49 0.72 2.31
CA GLY A 85 31.68 -0.38 1.37
C GLY A 85 30.41 -0.90 0.68
N GLU A 86 30.56 -2.00 -0.06
CA GLU A 86 29.46 -2.71 -0.70
C GLU A 86 28.57 -3.36 0.36
N ARG A 87 27.27 -3.09 0.29
CA ARG A 87 26.29 -3.64 1.25
C ARG A 87 25.43 -4.65 0.55
N GLU A 88 25.30 -5.84 1.14
CA GLU A 88 24.34 -6.81 0.66
C GLU A 88 22.91 -6.24 0.77
N PRO A 89 22.14 -6.23 -0.33
CA PRO A 89 20.76 -5.79 -0.29
C PRO A 89 19.95 -6.71 0.64
N PRO A 90 18.97 -6.17 1.38
CA PRO A 90 18.18 -6.96 2.33
C PRO A 90 17.49 -8.12 1.62
N LYS A 91 17.63 -9.34 2.17
CA LYS A 91 16.93 -10.53 1.68
C LYS A 91 15.43 -10.24 1.61
N LYS A 92 14.82 -10.45 0.44
CA LYS A 92 13.37 -10.30 0.27
C LYS A 92 12.72 -11.30 1.24
N LYS A 93 11.90 -10.81 2.17
CA LYS A 93 11.10 -11.69 3.01
C LYS A 93 10.16 -12.46 2.08
N ASP A 94 10.27 -13.78 2.06
CA ASP A 94 9.31 -14.62 1.38
C ASP A 94 7.93 -14.31 1.93
N LYS A 95 7.01 -13.92 1.06
CA LYS A 95 5.62 -13.77 1.44
C LYS A 95 5.12 -15.16 1.81
N LYS A 96 5.08 -15.48 3.12
CA LYS A 96 4.37 -16.68 3.61
C LYS A 96 2.94 -16.56 3.10
N LYS A 97 2.61 -17.30 2.03
CA LYS A 97 1.21 -17.58 1.69
C LYS A 97 0.63 -18.23 2.94
N ARG A 98 -0.36 -17.58 3.56
CA ARG A 98 -1.12 -18.17 4.66
C ARG A 98 -1.75 -19.45 4.13
N LYS A 99 -1.15 -20.60 4.44
CA LYS A 99 -1.78 -21.90 4.27
C LYS A 99 -2.83 -21.96 5.39
N LYS A 100 -4.12 -21.87 5.06
CA LYS A 100 -5.18 -22.23 6.01
C LYS A 100 -4.96 -23.71 6.33
N VAL A 101 -4.57 -23.99 7.56
CA VAL A 101 -4.63 -25.34 8.14
C VAL A 101 -6.10 -25.55 8.47
N ILE A 102 -6.72 -26.55 7.86
CA ILE A 102 -8.00 -27.09 8.32
C ILE A 102 -7.58 -28.28 9.17
N GLU A 103 -7.70 -28.13 10.49
CA GLU A 103 -7.60 -29.24 11.44
C GLU A 103 -8.81 -30.14 11.23
N GLN A 104 -8.55 -31.44 11.02
CA GLN A 104 -9.56 -32.48 11.12
C GLN A 104 -9.74 -32.77 12.61
N GLU A 105 -10.87 -32.38 13.18
CA GLU A 105 -11.38 -32.97 14.41
C GLU A 105 -12.55 -33.87 14.03
N GLU A 106 -12.37 -35.18 14.26
CA GLU A 106 -13.42 -36.18 14.34
C GLU A 106 -14.32 -35.85 15.54
N ILE A 107 -15.60 -35.58 15.31
CA ILE A 107 -16.64 -35.67 16.33
C ILE A 107 -17.88 -36.31 15.68
N GLU A 108 -18.48 -37.20 16.47
CA GLU A 108 -19.32 -38.34 16.14
C GLU A 108 -20.67 -38.03 15.48
N GLU A 109 -21.17 -39.02 14.75
CA GLU A 109 -22.52 -39.11 14.22
C GLU A 109 -23.55 -39.02 15.37
N GLU A 110 -24.39 -37.99 15.36
CA GLU A 110 -25.66 -38.01 16.08
C GLU A 110 -26.76 -37.43 15.18
N GLU A 111 -27.82 -38.22 14.99
CA GLU A 111 -29.00 -37.95 14.16
C GLU A 111 -29.72 -36.66 14.58
N SER A 112 -29.93 -35.74 13.63
CA SER A 112 -31.07 -34.83 13.68
C SER A 112 -31.57 -34.52 12.27
N GLU A 113 -32.78 -35.00 11.97
CA GLU A 113 -33.57 -34.59 10.80
C GLU A 113 -33.98 -33.11 10.96
N ASP A 114 -33.29 -32.19 10.28
CA ASP A 114 -33.80 -30.84 10.03
C ASP A 114 -33.15 -30.29 8.74
N GLU A 115 -33.95 -29.61 7.92
CA GLU A 115 -33.71 -29.33 6.49
C GLU A 115 -32.32 -28.72 6.19
N GLY A 116 -31.55 -29.41 5.34
CA GLY A 116 -30.14 -29.13 5.10
C GLY A 116 -29.86 -27.81 4.37
N GLU A 117 -29.15 -26.91 5.04
CA GLU A 117 -28.36 -25.87 4.39
C GLU A 117 -26.93 -26.39 4.18
N ASP A 118 -26.62 -26.76 2.93
CA ASP A 118 -25.30 -27.24 2.50
C ASP A 118 -24.24 -26.12 2.65
N PRO A 119 -23.18 -26.32 3.46
CA PRO A 119 -22.07 -25.37 3.62
C PRO A 119 -21.33 -25.04 2.31
N ALA A 120 -21.60 -25.75 1.21
CA ALA A 120 -21.08 -25.45 -0.13
C ALA A 120 -21.67 -24.19 -0.79
N LEU A 121 -22.69 -23.55 -0.19
CA LEU A 121 -23.34 -22.36 -0.74
C LEU A 121 -22.61 -21.03 -0.48
N ASP A 122 -21.57 -20.99 0.36
CA ASP A 122 -20.83 -19.75 0.69
C ASP A 122 -19.54 -19.53 -0.15
N SER A 123 -19.47 -20.11 -1.35
CA SER A 123 -18.40 -19.80 -2.30
C SER A 123 -18.88 -18.76 -3.33
N LEU A 124 -18.12 -17.68 -3.51
CA LEU A 124 -18.40 -16.60 -4.47
C LEU A 124 -18.71 -17.13 -5.89
N SER A 125 -18.08 -18.23 -6.29
CA SER A 125 -18.32 -18.88 -7.59
C SER A 125 -19.75 -19.45 -7.73
N GLN A 126 -20.33 -19.97 -6.65
CA GLN A 126 -21.69 -20.51 -6.62
C GLN A 126 -22.73 -19.39 -6.70
N ALA A 127 -22.51 -18.30 -5.95
CA ALA A 127 -23.36 -17.10 -6.01
C ALA A 127 -23.40 -16.48 -7.42
N ILE A 128 -22.25 -16.43 -8.09
CA ILE A 128 -22.15 -15.95 -9.48
C ILE A 128 -22.90 -16.87 -10.44
N ALA A 129 -22.77 -18.19 -10.30
CA ALA A 129 -23.47 -19.16 -11.14
C ALA A 129 -25.00 -19.08 -10.96
N PHE A 130 -25.46 -18.98 -9.71
CA PHE A 130 -26.88 -18.84 -9.39
C PHE A 130 -27.48 -17.55 -9.99
N GLN A 131 -26.77 -16.42 -9.88
CA GLN A 131 -27.23 -15.16 -10.44
C GLN A 131 -27.25 -15.20 -11.98
N GLN A 132 -26.29 -15.87 -12.62
CA GLN A 132 -26.30 -16.05 -14.08
C GLN A 132 -27.46 -16.94 -14.55
N ALA A 133 -27.71 -18.07 -13.87
CA ALA A 133 -28.81 -18.97 -14.20
C ALA A 133 -30.17 -18.26 -14.11
N LYS A 134 -30.37 -17.45 -13.07
CA LYS A 134 -31.62 -16.67 -12.88
C LYS A 134 -31.84 -15.64 -13.99
N ILE A 135 -30.76 -14.99 -14.45
CA ILE A 135 -30.82 -14.03 -15.57
C ILE A 135 -31.12 -14.74 -16.89
N GLU A 136 -30.57 -15.95 -17.11
CA GLU A 136 -30.83 -16.73 -18.31
C GLU A 136 -32.27 -17.26 -18.36
N GLU A 137 -32.83 -17.67 -17.23
CA GLU A 137 -34.22 -18.12 -17.11
C GLU A 137 -35.23 -16.98 -17.32
N GLU A 138 -34.93 -15.78 -16.80
CA GLU A 138 -35.70 -14.56 -17.09
C GLU A 138 -35.61 -14.16 -18.57
N GLN A 139 -34.45 -14.32 -19.22
CA GLN A 139 -34.32 -14.07 -20.66
C GLN A 139 -35.06 -15.11 -21.50
N GLN A 140 -35.02 -16.39 -21.13
CA GLN A 140 -35.75 -17.45 -21.83
C GLN A 140 -37.27 -17.30 -21.69
N SER A 141 -37.76 -16.96 -20.50
CA SER A 141 -39.19 -16.67 -20.28
C SER A 141 -39.64 -15.39 -20.99
N SER A 142 -38.76 -14.38 -21.11
CA SER A 142 -39.03 -13.18 -21.91
C SER A 142 -39.08 -13.46 -23.42
N ILE A 143 -38.25 -14.38 -23.94
CA ILE A 143 -38.25 -14.79 -25.35
C ILE A 143 -39.48 -15.64 -25.69
N GLN A 144 -39.93 -16.51 -24.77
CA GLN A 144 -41.12 -17.34 -24.97
C GLN A 144 -42.43 -16.55 -24.91
N ASN A 145 -42.50 -15.47 -24.13
CA ASN A 145 -43.68 -14.58 -24.08
C ASN A 145 -43.77 -13.58 -25.24
N ALA A 146 -42.75 -13.46 -26.10
CA ALA A 146 -42.74 -12.57 -27.27
C ALA A 146 -43.23 -13.25 -28.57
N GLY A 147 -43.89 -14.41 -28.47
CA GLY A 147 -44.36 -15.22 -29.60
C GLY A 147 -45.68 -14.77 -30.26
N GLU A 148 -46.41 -13.80 -29.72
CA GLU A 148 -47.65 -13.28 -30.33
C GLU A 148 -47.82 -11.78 -30.09
N ALA A 149 -47.21 -10.94 -30.92
CA ALA A 149 -47.78 -9.71 -31.44
C ALA A 149 -46.77 -9.00 -32.36
N SER A 150 -47.14 -8.91 -33.62
CA SER A 150 -46.44 -8.13 -34.62
C SER A 150 -46.68 -6.63 -34.40
N THR A 151 -45.73 -5.84 -34.91
CA THR A 151 -45.78 -4.42 -35.30
C THR A 151 -45.18 -3.36 -34.37
N SER A 152 -44.30 -2.58 -35.02
CA SER A 152 -43.89 -1.19 -34.79
C SER A 152 -42.56 -0.91 -34.07
N ASP A 153 -41.77 -0.14 -34.82
CA ASP A 153 -40.48 0.48 -34.57
C ASP A 153 -40.37 1.20 -33.22
N SER A 154 -39.39 0.87 -32.38
CA SER A 154 -38.88 1.76 -31.33
C SER A 154 -37.43 1.45 -30.94
N ARG A 155 -36.60 2.49 -30.99
CA ARG A 155 -35.14 2.54 -30.80
C ARG A 155 -34.68 1.93 -29.47
N ARG A 156 -33.57 1.17 -29.52
CA ARG A 156 -32.88 0.61 -28.34
C ARG A 156 -32.53 1.70 -27.31
N PRO A 157 -32.72 1.47 -25.99
CA PRO A 157 -32.33 2.46 -24.98
C PRO A 157 -30.80 2.54 -24.87
N ARG A 158 -30.26 3.72 -25.18
CA ARG A 158 -28.87 4.06 -24.89
C ARG A 158 -28.75 4.41 -23.41
N ILE A 159 -27.95 3.65 -22.68
CA ILE A 159 -27.59 3.90 -21.27
C ILE A 159 -26.94 5.29 -21.18
N LYS A 160 -27.60 6.22 -20.49
CA LYS A 160 -27.00 7.51 -20.12
C LYS A 160 -26.15 7.31 -18.87
N LYS A 161 -24.89 7.76 -18.90
CA LYS A 161 -24.07 7.85 -17.70
C LYS A 161 -24.68 8.93 -16.80
N SER A 162 -25.13 8.56 -15.61
CA SER A 162 -25.62 9.52 -14.62
C SER A 162 -24.44 10.35 -14.10
N ALA A 163 -24.65 11.67 -13.98
CA ALA A 163 -23.73 12.62 -13.38
C ALA A 163 -23.78 12.56 -11.83
N TYR A 164 -23.81 11.36 -11.27
CA TYR A 164 -23.79 11.16 -9.82
C TYR A 164 -22.35 11.27 -9.31
N PHE A 165 -21.80 12.48 -9.42
CA PHE A 165 -20.62 13.02 -8.72
C PHE A 165 -20.41 14.51 -9.11
N SER A 166 -21.48 15.32 -9.11
CA SER A 166 -21.36 16.79 -9.10
C SER A 166 -21.58 17.26 -7.66
N ASP A 167 -20.48 17.22 -6.92
CA ASP A 167 -20.28 17.95 -5.67
C ASP A 167 -19.92 19.40 -6.05
N GLU A 168 -20.91 20.30 -6.03
CA GLU A 168 -20.68 21.73 -5.86
C GLU A 168 -21.65 22.24 -4.79
N GLU A 169 -21.16 22.31 -3.55
CA GLU A 169 -21.61 23.32 -2.58
C GLU A 169 -21.33 24.71 -3.16
N GLU A 170 -22.37 25.50 -3.44
CA GLU A 170 -22.25 26.95 -3.60
C GLU A 170 -23.03 27.65 -2.48
N LEU A 171 -22.27 28.23 -1.56
CA LEU A 171 -22.67 29.20 -0.54
C LEU A 171 -23.04 30.54 -1.20
N SER A 172 -24.16 31.15 -0.78
CA SER A 172 -24.47 32.60 -0.63
C SER A 172 -25.97 32.87 -0.88
N ASP A 173 -26.70 33.72 -0.16
CA ASP A 173 -26.45 34.74 0.87
C ASP A 173 -27.67 34.77 1.83
#